data_AF-A0A543NG03-F1
#
_entry.id   AF-A0A543NG03-F1
#
_cell.length_a   1.000
_cell.length_b   1.000
_cell.length_c   1.000
_cell.angle_alpha   90.00
_cell.angle_beta   90.00
_cell.angle_gamma   90.00
#
_symmetry.space_group_name_H-M   'P 1'
#
loop_
_entity.id
_entity.type
_entity.pdbx_description
1 polymer ?
#
loop_
_entity_poly.entity_id
_entity_poly.type
_entity_poly.pdbx_seq_one_letter_code
_entity_poly.pdbx_strand_id
1 'polypeptide(L)'
;MRRWILAGGAIVLCIVVGVVLLAVEAHLRQVPREHEIAAEPDDPLTVASSAQLDRARTSLEEAGKGPVEEMLPSVGGAIAVLPDGVVALDPETGKQRWSYRLAGTGIAAGLTPLDTTTRHDPRQRVVLTHDTPSLLGSRGHTVSLDVLTGEETHSAWHTPQDAPTTRVRLLTQDTWVMHRNNRTVEAFSLQTGDSAWQYQPPAGCEIAMPTGKDPASGVGTLQSQVVVAWQCPQDERAMAVSLDAATGEKQWVEDQVAGNREGRPVVRTMDATALVDTGRPHAARAIADGTVGPYYVLLDEEGAFTRDLWRGDTSGLRAYVQAPASAPPSSSDRPDVVVGHSDEVRYSLRLHIIAELLDQGVLAPEDVPDYLWQQDTGGEARLVENRTGARVTLAAIKHALTSNEEPNS
;
A
#
# COMPACT_ATOMS: atom_id res chain seq x y z
N MET A 1 -23.89 -63.51 12.64
CA MET A 1 -22.73 -63.26 11.78
C MET A 1 -22.99 -62.27 10.65
N ARG A 2 -24.00 -62.42 9.78
CA ARG A 2 -24.27 -61.49 8.64
C ARG A 2 -24.31 -59.99 9.00
N ARG A 3 -24.92 -59.60 10.14
CA ARG A 3 -24.99 -58.19 10.58
C ARG A 3 -23.62 -57.58 10.90
N TRP A 4 -22.68 -58.37 11.43
CA TRP A 4 -21.33 -57.91 11.77
C TRP A 4 -20.45 -57.73 10.52
N ILE A 5 -20.65 -58.56 9.50
CA ILE A 5 -19.94 -58.43 8.21
C ILE A 5 -20.41 -57.17 7.46
N LEU A 6 -21.72 -56.88 7.47
CA LEU A 6 -22.26 -55.66 6.85
C LEU A 6 -21.78 -54.38 7.56
N ALA A 7 -21.74 -54.37 8.90
CA ALA A 7 -21.23 -53.25 9.67
C ALA A 7 -19.72 -53.02 9.43
N GLY A 8 -18.92 -54.09 9.40
CA GLY A 8 -17.49 -54.00 9.10
C GLY A 8 -17.21 -53.47 7.69
N GLY A 9 -17.98 -53.92 6.69
CA GLY A 9 -17.87 -53.43 5.32
C GLY A 9 -18.19 -51.94 5.18
N ALA A 10 -19.23 -51.45 5.86
CA ALA A 10 -19.60 -50.04 5.85
C ALA A 10 -18.51 -49.14 6.46
N ILE A 11 -17.90 -49.54 7.58
CA ILE A 11 -16.83 -48.78 8.22
C ILE A 11 -15.60 -48.69 7.30
N VAL A 12 -15.17 -49.81 6.72
CA VAL A 12 -14.03 -49.83 5.79
C VAL A 12 -14.30 -48.94 4.59
N LEU A 13 -15.51 -49.00 4.01
CA LEU A 13 -15.90 -48.15 2.91
C LEU A 13 -15.85 -46.66 3.28
N CYS A 14 -16.39 -46.28 4.44
CA CYS A 14 -16.34 -44.89 4.92
C CYS A 14 -14.89 -44.39 5.11
N ILE A 15 -14.01 -45.23 5.66
CA ILE A 15 -12.60 -44.88 5.84
C ILE A 15 -11.92 -44.70 4.47
N VAL A 16 -12.13 -45.63 3.54
CA VAL A 16 -11.54 -45.55 2.19
C VAL A 16 -12.03 -44.29 1.47
N VAL A 17 -13.33 -44.02 1.48
CA VAL A 17 -13.89 -42.79 0.89
C VAL A 17 -13.29 -41.54 1.55
N GLY A 18 -13.19 -41.52 2.88
CA GLY A 18 -12.56 -40.42 3.61
C GLY A 18 -11.10 -40.18 3.19
N VAL A 19 -10.30 -41.24 3.08
CA VAL A 19 -8.89 -41.14 2.65
C VAL A 19 -8.79 -40.65 1.19
N VAL A 20 -9.65 -41.14 0.30
CA VAL A 20 -9.68 -40.68 -1.10
C VAL A 20 -10.03 -39.20 -1.18
N LEU A 21 -11.04 -38.75 -0.42
CA LEU A 21 -11.41 -37.33 -0.37
C LEU A 21 -10.27 -36.46 0.17
N LEU A 22 -9.56 -36.89 1.21
CA LEU A 22 -8.39 -36.20 1.72
C LEU A 22 -7.25 -36.14 0.71
N ALA A 23 -7.00 -37.21 -0.04
CA ALA A 23 -5.97 -37.25 -1.07
C ALA A 23 -6.30 -36.34 -2.26
N VAL A 24 -7.56 -36.33 -2.70
CA VAL A 24 -8.03 -35.42 -3.76
C VAL A 24 -7.92 -33.97 -3.29
N GLU A 25 -8.35 -33.66 -2.08
CA GLU A 25 -8.23 -32.31 -1.51
C GLU A 25 -6.76 -31.88 -1.38
N ALA A 26 -5.87 -32.77 -0.94
CA ALA A 26 -4.43 -32.48 -0.89
C ALA A 26 -3.85 -32.22 -2.29
N HIS A 27 -4.26 -32.99 -3.29
CA HIS A 27 -3.82 -32.81 -4.68
C HIS A 27 -4.35 -31.50 -5.29
N LEU A 28 -5.62 -31.15 -5.06
CA LEU A 28 -6.20 -29.89 -5.53
C LEU A 28 -5.51 -28.65 -4.93
N ARG A 29 -4.92 -28.80 -3.74
CA ARG A 29 -4.16 -27.75 -3.06
C ARG A 29 -2.68 -27.70 -3.46
N GLN A 30 -2.17 -28.69 -4.17
CA GLN A 30 -0.81 -28.67 -4.67
C GLN A 30 -0.72 -27.74 -5.87
N VAL A 31 -0.39 -26.48 -5.60
CA VAL A 31 0.06 -25.54 -6.64
C VAL A 31 1.57 -25.67 -6.76
N PRO A 32 2.13 -26.01 -7.93
CA PRO A 32 3.56 -26.01 -8.15
C PRO A 32 4.14 -24.64 -7.80
N ARG A 33 5.04 -24.62 -6.81
CA ARG A 33 5.71 -23.40 -6.36
C ARG A 33 7.13 -23.39 -6.92
N GLU A 34 7.49 -22.33 -7.61
CA GLU A 34 8.85 -22.06 -8.03
C GLU A 34 9.35 -20.87 -7.21
N HIS A 35 10.35 -21.12 -6.36
CA HIS A 35 11.02 -20.07 -5.58
C HIS A 35 12.51 -20.10 -5.92
N GLU A 36 13.00 -18.99 -6.45
CA GLU A 36 14.40 -18.79 -6.83
C GLU A 36 14.94 -17.58 -6.08
N ILE A 37 16.10 -17.74 -5.43
CA ILE A 37 16.84 -16.65 -4.78
C ILE A 37 18.18 -16.54 -5.53
N ALA A 38 18.41 -15.39 -6.16
CA ALA A 38 19.71 -15.05 -6.74
C ALA A 38 20.66 -14.64 -5.61
N ALA A 39 21.92 -15.07 -5.68
CA ALA A 39 22.92 -14.89 -4.61
C ALA A 39 22.93 -13.47 -3.99
N GLU A 40 23.03 -13.42 -2.66
CA GLU A 40 22.75 -12.28 -1.77
C GLU A 40 23.29 -10.93 -2.25
N PRO A 41 22.39 -9.94 -2.36
CA PRO A 41 22.58 -8.65 -1.72
C PRO A 41 21.64 -8.59 -0.50
N ASP A 42 22.19 -8.38 0.69
CA ASP A 42 21.39 -8.10 1.90
C ASP A 42 21.04 -6.61 2.03
N ASP A 43 21.61 -5.76 1.17
CA ASP A 43 21.44 -4.33 1.29
C ASP A 43 20.04 -3.89 0.80
N PRO A 44 19.37 -3.01 1.55
CA PRO A 44 18.17 -2.32 1.09
C PRO A 44 18.46 -1.56 -0.21
N LEU A 45 17.53 -1.64 -1.16
CA LEU A 45 17.57 -0.86 -2.40
C LEU A 45 16.32 0.01 -2.45
N THR A 46 16.49 1.30 -2.69
CA THR A 46 15.38 2.23 -2.84
C THR A 46 15.11 2.52 -4.31
N VAL A 47 13.82 2.58 -4.67
CA VAL A 47 13.41 3.04 -5.99
C VAL A 47 13.31 4.55 -5.96
N ALA A 48 14.05 5.22 -6.84
CA ALA A 48 14.17 6.68 -6.89
C ALA A 48 13.15 7.34 -7.83
N SER A 49 12.57 6.61 -8.79
CA SER A 49 11.68 7.18 -9.80
C SER A 49 10.82 6.15 -10.51
N SER A 50 9.71 6.61 -11.09
CA SER A 50 8.86 5.82 -12.00
C SER A 50 9.64 5.34 -13.23
N ALA A 51 10.54 6.17 -13.77
CA ALA A 51 11.42 5.77 -14.88
C ALA A 51 12.36 4.59 -14.55
N GLN A 52 12.77 4.42 -13.29
CA GLN A 52 13.50 3.21 -12.86
C GLN A 52 12.57 1.98 -12.85
N LEU A 53 11.34 2.11 -12.36
CA LEU A 53 10.36 1.03 -12.41
C LEU A 53 10.06 0.61 -13.86
N ASP A 54 9.91 1.55 -14.78
CA ASP A 54 9.62 1.24 -16.19
C ASP A 54 10.80 0.56 -16.89
N ARG A 55 12.05 0.94 -16.56
CA ARG A 55 13.24 0.22 -17.04
C ARG A 55 13.31 -1.19 -16.47
N ALA A 56 13.04 -1.37 -15.18
CA ALA A 56 13.01 -2.68 -14.54
C ALA A 56 11.91 -3.56 -15.14
N ARG A 57 10.71 -3.01 -15.39
CA ARG A 57 9.61 -3.67 -16.12
C ARG A 57 10.08 -4.14 -17.49
N THR A 58 10.60 -3.22 -18.31
CA THR A 58 11.04 -3.52 -19.68
C THR A 58 12.09 -4.63 -19.70
N SER A 59 13.09 -4.55 -18.83
CA SER A 59 14.14 -5.58 -18.69
C SER A 59 13.57 -6.96 -18.35
N LEU A 60 12.56 -7.02 -17.47
CA LEU A 60 11.92 -8.28 -17.08
C LEU A 60 11.08 -8.88 -18.22
N GLU A 61 10.34 -8.04 -18.93
CA GLU A 61 9.51 -8.46 -20.08
C GLU A 61 10.38 -8.94 -21.25
N GLU A 62 11.48 -8.23 -21.56
CA GLU A 62 12.46 -8.64 -22.58
C GLU A 62 13.18 -9.94 -22.23
N ALA A 63 13.37 -10.23 -20.94
CA ALA A 63 13.90 -11.51 -20.46
C ALA A 63 12.89 -12.67 -20.58
N GLY A 64 11.67 -12.42 -21.05
CA GLY A 64 10.66 -13.44 -21.32
C GLY A 64 10.00 -14.01 -20.07
N LYS A 65 9.99 -13.27 -18.95
CA LYS A 65 9.37 -13.72 -17.69
C LYS A 65 7.83 -13.61 -17.70
N GLY A 66 7.25 -12.89 -18.65
CA GLY A 66 5.81 -12.69 -18.81
C GLY A 66 5.44 -11.20 -18.77
N PRO A 67 4.17 -10.85 -19.06
CA PRO A 67 3.69 -9.48 -18.95
C PRO A 67 3.65 -9.04 -17.49
N VAL A 68 4.08 -7.82 -17.21
CA VAL A 68 4.02 -7.23 -15.87
C VAL A 68 2.70 -6.50 -15.68
N GLU A 69 1.93 -6.89 -14.68
CA GLU A 69 0.64 -6.27 -14.35
C GLU A 69 0.82 -4.98 -13.53
N GLU A 70 1.71 -5.01 -12.53
CA GLU A 70 1.98 -3.88 -11.64
C GLU A 70 3.46 -3.86 -11.24
N MET A 71 4.01 -2.66 -11.00
CA MET A 71 5.33 -2.48 -10.41
C MET A 71 5.16 -1.81 -9.05
N LEU A 72 5.61 -2.46 -7.99
CA LEU A 72 5.52 -1.97 -6.62
C LEU A 72 6.91 -1.56 -6.13
N PRO A 73 7.14 -0.28 -5.79
CA PRO A 73 8.39 0.14 -5.15
C PRO A 73 8.45 -0.36 -3.70
N SER A 74 9.61 -0.81 -3.25
CA SER A 74 9.82 -1.37 -1.91
C SER A 74 11.20 -1.01 -1.36
N VAL A 75 11.48 -1.35 -0.09
CA VAL A 75 12.83 -1.25 0.48
C VAL A 75 13.82 -2.30 -0.07
N GLY A 76 13.31 -3.30 -0.80
CA GLY A 76 14.11 -4.31 -1.49
C GLY A 76 14.36 -3.98 -2.96
N GLY A 77 13.91 -2.83 -3.45
CA GLY A 77 13.98 -2.44 -4.85
C GLY A 77 12.60 -2.43 -5.50
N ALA A 78 12.50 -3.02 -6.69
CA ALA A 78 11.24 -3.07 -7.43
C ALA A 78 10.62 -4.48 -7.38
N ILE A 79 9.35 -4.59 -7.01
CA ILE A 79 8.59 -5.84 -7.08
C ILE A 79 7.69 -5.80 -8.31
N ALA A 80 7.96 -6.66 -9.28
CA ALA A 80 7.10 -6.88 -10.43
C ALA A 80 6.03 -7.91 -10.10
N VAL A 81 4.76 -7.54 -10.28
CA VAL A 81 3.61 -8.43 -10.14
C VAL A 81 3.30 -9.01 -11.52
N LEU A 82 3.35 -10.34 -11.62
CA LEU A 82 3.02 -11.13 -12.80
C LEU A 82 1.67 -11.82 -12.57
N PRO A 83 0.99 -12.31 -13.63
CA PRO A 83 -0.27 -13.02 -13.49
C PRO A 83 -0.19 -14.23 -12.53
N ASP A 84 0.98 -14.86 -12.42
CA ASP A 84 1.20 -16.09 -11.65
C ASP A 84 2.26 -15.97 -10.56
N GLY A 85 2.73 -14.77 -10.22
CA GLY A 85 3.72 -14.62 -9.16
C GLY A 85 4.27 -13.22 -9.02
N VAL A 86 5.36 -13.11 -8.27
CA VAL A 86 6.10 -11.85 -8.11
C VAL A 86 7.58 -12.07 -8.34
N VAL A 87 8.26 -11.03 -8.80
CA VAL A 87 9.71 -11.01 -9.01
C VAL A 87 10.27 -9.74 -8.37
N ALA A 88 11.24 -9.89 -7.47
CA ALA A 88 12.02 -8.76 -6.98
C ALA A 88 13.20 -8.48 -7.89
N LEU A 89 13.41 -7.20 -8.16
CA LEU A 89 14.41 -6.68 -9.08
C LEU A 89 15.23 -5.59 -8.40
N ASP A 90 16.52 -5.58 -8.71
CA ASP A 90 17.34 -4.39 -8.54
C ASP A 90 16.86 -3.30 -9.54
N PRO A 91 16.38 -2.14 -9.07
CA PRO A 91 15.81 -1.10 -9.93
C PRO A 91 16.86 -0.38 -10.79
N GLU A 92 18.15 -0.46 -10.45
CA GLU A 92 19.23 0.13 -11.24
C GLU A 92 19.68 -0.80 -12.35
N THR A 93 19.86 -2.09 -12.04
CA THR A 93 20.41 -3.08 -12.99
C THR A 93 19.36 -3.90 -13.73
N GLY A 94 18.11 -3.92 -13.25
CA GLY A 94 17.04 -4.78 -13.77
C GLY A 94 17.24 -6.27 -13.47
N LYS A 95 18.25 -6.63 -12.68
CA LYS A 95 18.54 -8.03 -12.34
C LYS A 95 17.57 -8.56 -11.30
N GLN A 96 17.10 -9.78 -11.52
CA GLN A 96 16.28 -10.52 -10.54
C GLN A 96 17.09 -10.79 -9.26
N ARG A 97 16.53 -10.43 -8.11
CA ARG A 97 17.03 -10.80 -6.77
C ARG A 97 16.39 -12.09 -6.29
N TRP A 98 15.07 -12.17 -6.39
CA TRP A 98 14.32 -13.38 -6.06
C TRP A 98 13.00 -13.41 -6.83
N SER A 99 12.39 -14.58 -6.94
CA SER A 99 11.06 -14.72 -7.55
C SER A 99 10.25 -15.79 -6.85
N TYR A 100 8.95 -15.57 -6.70
CA TYR A 100 8.00 -16.52 -6.17
C TYR A 100 6.84 -16.69 -7.16
N ARG A 101 6.72 -17.88 -7.77
CA ARG A 101 5.72 -18.19 -8.80
C ARG A 101 4.85 -19.39 -8.44
N LEU A 102 3.59 -19.30 -8.84
CA LEU A 102 2.52 -20.26 -8.66
C LEU A 102 1.95 -20.62 -10.03
N ALA A 103 2.62 -21.54 -10.73
CA ALA A 103 2.34 -21.82 -12.13
C ALA A 103 0.85 -22.10 -12.41
N GLY A 104 0.26 -21.35 -13.35
CA GLY A 104 -1.14 -21.49 -13.75
C GLY A 104 -2.17 -20.97 -12.74
N THR A 105 -1.75 -20.26 -11.70
CA THR A 105 -2.63 -19.70 -10.67
C THR A 105 -2.61 -18.19 -10.72
N GLY A 106 -3.77 -17.58 -10.98
CA GLY A 106 -3.92 -16.12 -10.89
C GLY A 106 -3.69 -15.62 -9.48
N ILE A 107 -2.77 -14.67 -9.30
CA ILE A 107 -2.47 -14.07 -7.99
C ILE A 107 -2.87 -12.59 -7.95
N ALA A 108 -2.91 -12.04 -6.74
CA ALA A 108 -2.75 -10.61 -6.52
C ALA A 108 -1.66 -10.40 -5.47
N ALA A 109 -0.95 -9.28 -5.56
CA ALA A 109 0.12 -8.94 -4.64
C ALA A 109 -0.03 -7.50 -4.11
N GLY A 110 0.41 -7.28 -2.88
CA GLY A 110 0.53 -5.96 -2.28
C GLY A 110 1.73 -5.90 -1.35
N LEU A 111 2.09 -4.70 -0.92
CA LEU A 111 3.13 -4.46 0.07
C LEU A 111 2.51 -4.02 1.38
N THR A 112 3.04 -4.52 2.49
CA THR A 112 2.77 -3.90 3.79
C THR A 112 3.45 -2.54 3.84
N PRO A 113 2.93 -1.59 4.64
CA PRO A 113 3.65 -0.37 4.95
C PRO A 113 5.02 -0.69 5.55
N LEU A 114 6.00 0.16 5.27
CA LEU A 114 7.35 0.02 5.82
C LEU A 114 7.34 0.23 7.34
N ASP A 115 7.90 -0.70 8.09
CA ASP A 115 8.19 -0.51 9.51
C ASP A 115 9.42 0.39 9.68
N THR A 116 9.18 1.68 9.98
CA THR A 116 10.25 2.63 10.34
C THR A 116 10.44 2.78 11.84
N THR A 117 9.61 2.13 12.67
CA THR A 117 9.72 2.18 14.14
C THR A 117 10.97 1.45 14.62
N THR A 118 11.35 0.38 13.92
CA THR A 118 12.55 -0.42 14.17
C THR A 118 13.74 0.08 13.34
N ARG A 119 14.38 1.16 13.81
CA ARG A 119 15.47 1.88 13.09
C ARG A 119 16.62 1.02 12.51
N HIS A 120 16.82 -0.20 13.00
CA HIS A 120 17.96 -1.06 12.62
C HIS A 120 17.57 -2.25 11.74
N ASP A 121 16.28 -2.48 11.53
CA ASP A 121 15.78 -3.63 10.77
C ASP A 121 14.43 -3.25 10.14
N PRO A 122 14.41 -2.35 9.14
CA PRO A 122 13.17 -1.96 8.48
C PRO A 122 12.48 -3.18 7.88
N ARG A 123 11.24 -3.45 8.31
CA ARG A 123 10.47 -4.62 7.84
C ARG A 123 9.39 -4.20 6.87
N GLN A 124 9.37 -4.86 5.72
CA GLN A 124 8.28 -4.78 4.75
C GLN A 124 8.09 -6.16 4.14
N ARG A 125 6.84 -6.51 3.85
CA ARG A 125 6.48 -7.83 3.31
C ARG A 125 5.73 -7.68 2.00
N VAL A 126 5.96 -8.63 1.09
CA VAL A 126 5.09 -8.84 -0.06
C VAL A 126 3.99 -9.81 0.35
N VAL A 127 2.74 -9.39 0.29
CA VAL A 127 1.59 -10.25 0.57
C VAL A 127 0.99 -10.69 -0.75
N LEU A 128 1.02 -11.99 -1.01
CA LEU A 128 0.38 -12.63 -2.16
C LEU A 128 -0.91 -13.29 -1.70
N THR A 129 -1.93 -13.24 -2.55
CA THR A 129 -3.16 -13.98 -2.30
C THR A 129 -3.71 -14.56 -3.60
N HIS A 130 -4.32 -15.73 -3.50
CA HIS A 130 -4.94 -16.44 -4.61
C HIS A 130 -6.05 -17.35 -4.10
N ASP A 131 -6.83 -17.88 -5.03
CA ASP A 131 -7.86 -18.88 -4.75
C ASP A 131 -7.48 -20.21 -5.39
N THR A 132 -7.53 -21.29 -4.62
CA THR A 132 -7.36 -22.65 -5.16
C THR A 132 -8.69 -23.40 -5.18
N PRO A 133 -8.90 -24.30 -6.15
CA PRO A 133 -10.01 -25.24 -6.10
C PRO A 133 -9.97 -26.12 -4.84
N SER A 134 -11.14 -26.50 -4.33
CA SER A 134 -11.36 -27.40 -3.20
C SER A 134 -12.63 -28.21 -3.44
N LEU A 135 -12.77 -29.37 -2.77
CA LEU A 135 -13.98 -30.19 -2.86
C LEU A 135 -15.26 -29.45 -2.44
N LEU A 136 -15.13 -28.39 -1.65
CA LEU A 136 -16.25 -27.59 -1.13
C LEU A 136 -16.37 -26.20 -1.80
N GLY A 137 -15.70 -25.97 -2.93
CA GLY A 137 -15.71 -24.68 -3.65
C GLY A 137 -14.29 -24.19 -3.92
N SER A 138 -14.02 -22.91 -3.65
CA SER A 138 -12.68 -22.35 -3.62
C SER A 138 -12.19 -22.19 -2.19
N ARG A 139 -10.87 -22.12 -2.01
CA ARG A 139 -10.22 -21.67 -0.76
C ARG A 139 -9.28 -20.53 -1.07
N GLY A 140 -9.35 -19.48 -0.27
CA GLY A 140 -8.37 -18.41 -0.32
C GLY A 140 -7.10 -18.84 0.37
N HIS A 141 -5.97 -18.42 -0.17
CA HIS A 141 -4.65 -18.66 0.39
C HIS A 141 -3.85 -17.38 0.34
N THR A 142 -3.28 -17.00 1.48
CA THR A 142 -2.44 -15.82 1.65
C THR A 142 -1.04 -16.26 2.03
N VAL A 143 -0.03 -15.67 1.38
CA VAL A 143 1.38 -15.91 1.62
C VAL A 143 2.05 -14.56 1.86
N SER A 144 2.82 -14.44 2.93
CA SER A 144 3.64 -13.26 3.20
C SER A 144 5.10 -13.61 2.99
N LEU A 145 5.79 -12.84 2.16
CA LEU A 145 7.21 -12.98 1.87
C LEU A 145 7.98 -11.81 2.45
N ASP A 146 9.17 -12.07 2.98
CA ASP A 146 10.14 -11.02 3.26
C ASP A 146 10.51 -10.30 1.95
N VAL A 147 10.50 -8.96 1.94
CA VAL A 147 10.71 -8.21 0.70
C VAL A 147 12.16 -8.24 0.21
N LEU A 148 13.13 -8.45 1.09
CA LEU A 148 14.55 -8.49 0.75
C LEU A 148 14.95 -9.85 0.24
N THR A 149 14.50 -10.92 0.91
CA THR A 149 14.96 -12.29 0.64
C THR A 149 13.99 -13.12 -0.19
N GLY A 150 12.70 -12.76 -0.21
CA GLY A 150 11.64 -13.59 -0.77
C GLY A 150 11.24 -14.77 0.12
N GLU A 151 11.83 -14.92 1.31
CA GLU A 151 11.52 -16.02 2.23
C GLU A 151 10.06 -15.96 2.70
N GLU A 152 9.38 -17.11 2.67
CA GLU A 152 8.02 -17.25 3.18
C GLU A 152 8.02 -17.10 4.70
N THR A 153 7.49 -15.98 5.19
CA THR A 153 7.36 -15.70 6.63
C THR A 153 6.08 -16.28 7.21
N HIS A 154 4.98 -16.20 6.47
CA HIS A 154 3.67 -16.72 6.86
C HIS A 154 2.88 -17.28 5.66
N SER A 155 2.05 -18.29 5.92
CA SER A 155 1.10 -18.87 4.96
C SER A 155 -0.17 -19.30 5.69
N ALA A 156 -1.31 -18.86 5.16
CA ALA A 156 -2.61 -19.05 5.79
C ALA A 156 -3.72 -19.36 4.78
N TRP A 157 -4.56 -20.33 5.12
CA TRP A 157 -5.76 -20.69 4.34
C TRP A 157 -6.99 -20.05 4.97
N HIS A 158 -7.86 -19.48 4.15
CA HIS A 158 -9.09 -18.84 4.61
C HIS A 158 -10.26 -19.07 3.64
N THR A 159 -11.47 -18.74 4.08
CA THR A 159 -12.65 -18.77 3.20
C THR A 159 -12.51 -17.63 2.17
N PRO A 160 -12.69 -17.89 0.86
CA PRO A 160 -12.60 -16.86 -0.16
C PRO A 160 -13.92 -16.10 -0.20
N GLN A 161 -14.03 -15.09 0.66
CA GLN A 161 -15.18 -14.19 0.67
C GLN A 161 -15.05 -13.11 -0.41
N ASP A 162 -13.82 -12.83 -0.87
CA ASP A 162 -13.50 -11.70 -1.73
C ASP A 162 -12.44 -12.07 -2.77
N ALA A 163 -12.44 -11.33 -3.88
CA ALA A 163 -11.43 -11.49 -4.93
C ALA A 163 -10.01 -11.27 -4.38
N PRO A 164 -9.00 -11.97 -4.91
CA PRO A 164 -7.61 -11.80 -4.52
C PRO A 164 -7.15 -10.33 -4.51
N THR A 165 -7.49 -9.58 -5.54
CA THR A 165 -7.10 -8.17 -5.68
C THR A 165 -7.62 -7.29 -4.55
N THR A 166 -8.80 -7.57 -4.00
CA THR A 166 -9.36 -6.81 -2.87
C THR A 166 -8.59 -7.05 -1.57
N ARG A 167 -8.10 -8.27 -1.35
CA ARG A 167 -7.42 -8.69 -0.11
C ARG A 167 -6.05 -8.06 0.09
N VAL A 168 -5.41 -7.57 -0.96
CA VAL A 168 -4.06 -6.97 -0.90
C VAL A 168 -4.07 -5.43 -0.98
N ARG A 169 -5.25 -4.79 -0.98
CA ARG A 169 -5.36 -3.33 -1.14
C ARG A 169 -5.00 -2.54 0.11
N LEU A 170 -5.42 -3.03 1.28
CA LEU A 170 -5.24 -2.36 2.56
C LEU A 170 -4.53 -3.32 3.49
N LEU A 171 -3.21 -3.16 3.57
CA LEU A 171 -2.33 -4.02 4.36
C LEU A 171 -1.75 -3.23 5.52
N THR A 172 -1.62 -3.89 6.66
CA THR A 172 -0.79 -3.47 7.80
C THR A 172 0.36 -4.49 7.91
N GLN A 173 1.19 -4.39 8.94
CA GLN A 173 2.24 -5.38 9.19
C GLN A 173 1.66 -6.79 9.46
N ASP A 174 0.54 -6.87 10.16
CA ASP A 174 0.02 -8.14 10.70
C ASP A 174 -1.38 -8.50 10.20
N THR A 175 -2.06 -7.58 9.51
CA THR A 175 -3.41 -7.78 9.03
C THR A 175 -3.62 -7.28 7.61
N TRP A 176 -4.58 -7.89 6.90
CA TRP A 176 -5.23 -7.24 5.78
C TRP A 176 -6.61 -6.75 6.19
N VAL A 177 -6.99 -5.59 5.67
CA VAL A 177 -8.18 -4.84 6.07
C VAL A 177 -9.15 -4.80 4.90
N MET A 178 -10.41 -5.01 5.22
CA MET A 178 -11.48 -5.10 4.23
C MET A 178 -12.67 -4.27 4.65
N HIS A 179 -13.38 -3.75 3.65
CA HIS A 179 -14.70 -3.15 3.85
C HIS A 179 -15.78 -4.15 3.40
N ARG A 180 -16.81 -4.35 4.22
CA ARG A 180 -17.95 -5.23 3.85
C ARG A 180 -19.12 -4.44 3.24
N ASN A 181 -19.22 -3.18 3.64
CA ASN A 181 -20.21 -2.19 3.19
C ASN A 181 -19.73 -0.82 3.65
N ASN A 182 -20.54 0.23 3.46
CA ASN A 182 -20.22 1.59 3.90
C ASN A 182 -20.19 1.80 5.43
N ARG A 183 -20.21 0.73 6.25
CA ARG A 183 -20.28 0.82 7.72
C ARG A 183 -19.45 -0.23 8.46
N THR A 184 -18.81 -1.16 7.76
CA THR A 184 -18.09 -2.25 8.40
C THR A 184 -16.69 -2.33 7.83
N VAL A 185 -15.71 -2.19 8.72
CA VAL A 185 -14.32 -2.53 8.48
C VAL A 185 -14.02 -3.82 9.23
N GLU A 186 -13.37 -4.76 8.57
CA GLU A 186 -12.97 -6.04 9.15
C GLU A 186 -11.49 -6.27 8.85
N ALA A 187 -10.76 -6.78 9.83
CA ALA A 187 -9.36 -7.15 9.65
C ALA A 187 -9.17 -8.65 9.84
N PHE A 188 -8.24 -9.20 9.08
CA PHE A 188 -7.88 -10.61 9.09
C PHE A 188 -6.38 -10.74 9.34
N SER A 189 -5.98 -11.70 10.16
CA SER A 189 -4.57 -11.95 10.46
C SER A 189 -3.83 -12.45 9.23
N LEU A 190 -2.71 -11.83 8.88
CA LEU A 190 -1.78 -12.35 7.86
C LEU A 190 -1.15 -13.69 8.27
N GLN A 191 -1.08 -13.98 9.57
CA GLN A 191 -0.48 -15.20 10.11
C GLN A 191 -1.43 -16.39 10.06
N THR A 192 -2.70 -16.21 10.46
CA THR A 192 -3.66 -17.33 10.57
C THR A 192 -4.72 -17.33 9.48
N GLY A 193 -4.97 -16.18 8.85
CA GLY A 193 -6.05 -15.95 7.90
C GLY A 193 -7.44 -15.82 8.51
N ASP A 194 -7.54 -15.89 9.84
CA ASP A 194 -8.79 -15.74 10.57
C ASP A 194 -9.15 -14.25 10.77
N SER A 195 -10.45 -13.99 10.97
CA SER A 195 -10.95 -12.66 11.35
C SER A 195 -10.37 -12.29 12.72
N ALA A 196 -9.64 -11.16 12.77
CA ALA A 196 -9.01 -10.64 13.97
C ALA A 196 -9.98 -9.73 14.74
N TRP A 197 -10.62 -8.80 14.04
CA TRP A 197 -11.57 -7.86 14.62
C TRP A 197 -12.49 -7.24 13.57
N GLN A 198 -13.59 -6.65 14.04
CA GLN A 198 -14.54 -5.88 13.25
C GLN A 198 -14.80 -4.53 13.91
N TYR A 199 -14.84 -3.47 13.11
CA TYR A 199 -15.18 -2.12 13.51
C TYR A 199 -16.40 -1.60 12.77
N GLN A 200 -17.29 -0.92 13.50
CA GLN A 200 -18.43 -0.19 12.95
C GLN A 200 -18.47 1.22 13.55
N PRO A 201 -18.64 2.28 12.74
CA PRO A 201 -18.88 3.61 13.26
C PRO A 201 -20.27 3.69 13.91
N PRO A 202 -20.57 4.76 14.66
CA PRO A 202 -21.86 4.93 15.31
C PRO A 202 -23.06 4.77 14.35
N ALA A 203 -24.23 4.48 14.93
CA ALA A 203 -25.46 4.33 14.17
C ALA A 203 -25.76 5.57 13.32
N GLY A 204 -26.02 5.37 12.02
CA GLY A 204 -26.31 6.47 11.09
C GLY A 204 -25.08 7.12 10.45
N CYS A 205 -23.87 6.65 10.75
CA CYS A 205 -22.64 7.13 10.12
C CYS A 205 -22.17 6.20 8.98
N GLU A 206 -21.47 6.77 8.00
CA GLU A 206 -21.03 6.12 6.77
C GLU A 206 -19.55 6.38 6.47
N ILE A 207 -18.86 5.35 6.00
CA ILE A 207 -17.48 5.35 5.54
C ILE A 207 -17.46 5.55 4.02
N ALA A 208 -16.54 6.37 3.50
CA ALA A 208 -16.33 6.45 2.06
C ALA A 208 -15.81 5.11 1.52
N MET A 209 -16.38 4.63 0.43
CA MET A 209 -16.04 3.34 -0.15
C MET A 209 -15.38 3.58 -1.50
N PRO A 210 -14.30 2.87 -1.83
CA PRO A 210 -13.76 2.93 -3.18
C PRO A 210 -14.82 2.41 -4.17
N THR A 211 -15.06 3.15 -5.26
CA THR A 211 -16.02 2.75 -6.29
C THR A 211 -15.35 2.65 -7.65
N GLY A 212 -15.42 1.45 -8.26
CA GLY A 212 -14.85 1.21 -9.59
C GLY A 212 -13.35 1.52 -9.65
N LYS A 213 -13.00 2.57 -10.39
CA LYS A 213 -11.63 3.06 -10.58
C LYS A 213 -11.18 4.09 -9.55
N ASP A 214 -12.08 4.62 -8.72
CA ASP A 214 -11.72 5.59 -7.69
C ASP A 214 -11.13 4.86 -6.48
N PRO A 215 -9.83 5.03 -6.19
CA PRO A 215 -9.21 4.37 -5.06
C PRO A 215 -9.48 5.11 -3.74
N ALA A 216 -10.15 6.27 -3.76
CA ALA A 216 -10.49 7.02 -2.57
C ALA A 216 -11.33 6.17 -1.60
N SER A 217 -10.87 6.10 -0.36
CA SER A 217 -11.44 5.26 0.69
C SER A 217 -11.47 6.05 1.99
N GLY A 218 -12.49 5.85 2.81
CA GLY A 218 -12.53 6.35 4.19
C GLY A 218 -11.69 5.47 5.12
N VAL A 219 -10.92 4.54 4.58
CA VAL A 219 -10.02 3.64 5.32
C VAL A 219 -8.63 3.72 4.72
N GLY A 220 -7.64 3.97 5.55
CA GLY A 220 -6.22 3.87 5.23
C GLY A 220 -5.50 3.00 6.25
N THR A 221 -4.37 2.43 5.85
CA THR A 221 -3.55 1.58 6.71
C THR A 221 -2.16 2.16 6.88
N LEU A 222 -1.65 2.05 8.10
CA LEU A 222 -0.26 2.26 8.47
C LEU A 222 0.31 0.91 8.94
N GLN A 223 1.58 0.88 9.33
CA GLN A 223 2.24 -0.33 9.79
C GLN A 223 1.47 -1.05 10.91
N SER A 224 1.12 -0.35 11.98
CA SER A 224 0.48 -0.92 13.18
C SER A 224 -0.94 -0.38 13.41
N GLN A 225 -1.47 0.42 12.47
CA GLN A 225 -2.73 1.12 12.67
C GLN A 225 -3.63 1.06 11.43
N VAL A 226 -4.93 1.08 11.69
CA VAL A 226 -5.97 1.28 10.68
C VAL A 226 -6.69 2.56 11.00
N VAL A 227 -6.66 3.50 10.05
CA VAL A 227 -7.37 4.78 10.18
C VAL A 227 -8.68 4.66 9.45
N VAL A 228 -9.78 4.86 10.17
CA VAL A 228 -11.13 4.87 9.63
C VAL A 228 -11.72 6.25 9.82
N ALA A 229 -12.11 6.89 8.73
CA ALA A 229 -12.84 8.14 8.72
C ALA A 229 -14.27 7.92 8.22
N TRP A 230 -15.22 8.54 8.89
CA TRP A 230 -16.64 8.44 8.54
C TRP A 230 -17.35 9.78 8.72
N GLN A 231 -18.50 9.90 8.09
CA GLN A 231 -19.41 11.03 8.23
C GLN A 231 -20.71 10.58 8.88
N CYS A 232 -21.27 11.40 9.76
CA CYS A 232 -22.60 11.21 10.33
C CYS A 232 -23.52 12.30 9.76
N PRO A 233 -24.30 12.02 8.68
CA PRO A 233 -25.07 13.07 7.97
C PRO A 233 -26.05 13.83 8.87
N GLN A 234 -26.60 13.18 9.90
CA GLN A 234 -27.53 13.79 10.85
C GLN A 234 -26.82 14.82 11.76
N ASP A 235 -25.56 14.58 12.10
CA ASP A 235 -24.80 15.38 13.07
C ASP A 235 -23.88 16.43 12.41
N GLU A 236 -23.81 16.45 11.08
CA GLU A 236 -22.91 17.34 10.29
C GLU A 236 -21.42 17.14 10.55
N ARG A 237 -21.03 15.99 11.09
CA ARG A 237 -19.65 15.76 11.56
C ARG A 237 -18.98 14.68 10.73
N ALA A 238 -17.73 14.96 10.36
CA ALA A 238 -16.77 13.96 9.95
C ALA A 238 -15.82 13.68 11.12
N MET A 239 -15.57 12.41 11.37
CA MET A 239 -14.68 11.94 12.43
C MET A 239 -13.65 10.96 11.85
N ALA A 240 -12.52 10.81 12.52
CA ALA A 240 -11.57 9.75 12.28
C ALA A 240 -11.21 9.03 13.59
N VAL A 241 -10.88 7.75 13.47
CA VAL A 241 -10.31 6.94 14.53
C VAL A 241 -9.07 6.23 14.01
N SER A 242 -8.09 6.05 14.88
CA SER A 242 -7.06 5.03 14.68
C SER A 242 -7.37 3.82 15.54
N LEU A 243 -7.30 2.66 14.91
CA LEU A 243 -7.45 1.36 15.52
C LEU A 243 -6.09 0.67 15.48
N ASP A 244 -5.72 0.00 16.57
CA ASP A 244 -4.61 -0.94 16.56
C ASP A 244 -4.88 -2.05 15.53
N ALA A 245 -3.91 -2.28 14.64
CA ALA A 245 -4.09 -3.16 13.49
C ALA A 245 -4.33 -4.62 13.89
N ALA A 246 -3.81 -5.07 15.03
CA ALA A 246 -3.91 -6.45 15.49
C ALA A 246 -5.19 -6.72 16.29
N THR A 247 -5.63 -5.76 17.11
CA THR A 247 -6.72 -5.93 18.10
C THR A 247 -7.99 -5.16 17.77
N GLY A 248 -7.90 -4.12 16.94
CA GLY A 248 -9.02 -3.21 16.66
C GLY A 248 -9.32 -2.24 17.80
N GLU A 249 -8.49 -2.18 18.85
CA GLU A 249 -8.64 -1.24 19.95
C GLU A 249 -8.39 0.19 19.50
N LYS A 250 -9.25 1.13 19.93
CA LYS A 250 -9.11 2.54 19.58
C LYS A 250 -7.89 3.15 20.26
N GLN A 251 -6.97 3.69 19.46
CA GLN A 251 -5.78 4.40 19.94
C GLN A 251 -6.08 5.88 20.15
N TRP A 252 -6.73 6.52 19.18
CA TRP A 252 -7.17 7.90 19.27
C TRP A 252 -8.43 8.15 18.44
N VAL A 253 -9.12 9.25 18.73
CA VAL A 253 -10.30 9.74 18.00
C VAL A 253 -10.11 11.24 17.72
N GLU A 254 -10.28 11.64 16.47
CA GLU A 254 -10.36 13.04 16.04
C GLU A 254 -11.82 13.33 15.66
N ASP A 255 -12.49 14.19 16.44
CA ASP A 255 -13.91 14.49 16.30
C ASP A 255 -14.19 15.74 15.46
N GLN A 256 -13.15 16.40 14.94
CA GLN A 256 -13.23 17.61 14.12
C GLN A 256 -12.42 17.51 12.82
N VAL A 257 -12.39 16.33 12.19
CA VAL A 257 -11.72 16.11 10.90
C VAL A 257 -12.20 17.11 9.84
N ALA A 258 -13.51 17.32 9.74
CA ALA A 258 -14.07 18.50 9.09
C ALA A 258 -15.45 18.86 9.62
N GLY A 259 -15.78 20.14 9.49
CA GLY A 259 -17.08 20.70 9.82
C GLY A 259 -17.94 20.90 8.58
N ASN A 260 -18.44 19.83 7.94
CA ASN A 260 -19.75 19.88 7.26
C ASN A 260 -20.34 18.56 6.72
N ARG A 261 -21.66 18.64 6.43
CA ARG A 261 -22.62 17.63 5.93
C ARG A 261 -22.39 17.05 4.53
N GLU A 262 -21.57 17.66 3.68
CA GLU A 262 -21.50 17.26 2.26
C GLU A 262 -20.12 16.71 1.92
N GLY A 263 -20.00 15.39 1.87
CA GLY A 263 -18.80 14.69 1.47
C GLY A 263 -18.29 13.72 2.52
N ARG A 264 -18.11 12.46 2.13
CA ARG A 264 -17.53 11.45 3.00
C ARG A 264 -16.02 11.66 3.08
N PRO A 265 -15.40 11.57 4.27
CA PRO A 265 -13.97 11.75 4.41
C PRO A 265 -13.19 10.70 3.63
N VAL A 266 -12.09 11.15 3.04
CA VAL A 266 -11.13 10.29 2.34
C VAL A 266 -9.86 10.25 3.16
N VAL A 267 -9.40 9.04 3.46
CA VAL A 267 -8.11 8.79 4.09
C VAL A 267 -7.09 8.54 2.99
N ARG A 268 -6.04 9.35 2.99
CA ARG A 268 -4.90 9.26 2.07
C ARG A 268 -3.68 8.89 2.89
N THR A 269 -3.02 7.81 2.51
CA THR A 269 -1.83 7.33 3.22
C THR A 269 -0.57 7.89 2.57
N MET A 270 0.45 8.08 3.39
CA MET A 270 1.84 8.25 2.98
C MET A 270 2.59 7.00 3.40
N ASP A 271 3.30 6.40 2.46
CA ASP A 271 4.20 5.27 2.70
C ASP A 271 5.57 5.69 2.16
N ALA A 272 6.64 5.60 2.97
CA ALA A 272 7.98 6.02 2.57
C ALA A 272 8.51 5.34 1.30
N THR A 273 7.97 4.17 0.94
CA THR A 273 8.37 3.43 -0.27
C THR A 273 7.50 3.73 -1.48
N ALA A 274 6.30 4.30 -1.27
CA ALA A 274 5.39 4.57 -2.37
C ALA A 274 5.92 5.68 -3.29
N LEU A 275 5.93 5.40 -4.59
CA LEU A 275 6.10 6.44 -5.59
C LEU A 275 4.76 7.05 -5.93
N VAL A 276 4.78 8.37 -6.11
CA VAL A 276 3.63 9.24 -6.41
C VAL A 276 2.88 8.80 -7.69
N ASP A 277 3.57 8.11 -8.60
CA ASP A 277 3.08 7.80 -9.96
C ASP A 277 2.54 6.38 -10.12
N THR A 278 2.54 5.58 -9.05
CA THR A 278 2.15 4.15 -9.09
C THR A 278 0.64 3.91 -9.22
N GLY A 279 -0.14 4.97 -9.48
CA GLY A 279 -1.61 4.88 -9.61
C GLY A 279 -2.37 4.68 -8.30
N ARG A 280 -1.66 4.56 -7.17
CA ARG A 280 -2.25 4.54 -5.82
C ARG A 280 -2.52 5.98 -5.35
N PRO A 281 -3.59 6.23 -4.58
CA PRO A 281 -3.90 7.57 -4.07
C PRO A 281 -2.83 7.99 -3.07
N HIS A 282 -1.81 8.69 -3.57
CA HIS A 282 -0.71 9.21 -2.77
C HIS A 282 -1.04 10.62 -2.30
N ALA A 283 -0.92 10.89 -0.98
CA ALA A 283 -1.31 12.19 -0.45
C ALA A 283 -0.50 13.35 -1.06
N ALA A 284 0.80 13.15 -1.32
CA ALA A 284 1.63 14.18 -1.94
C ALA A 284 1.12 14.63 -3.31
N ARG A 285 0.72 13.69 -4.19
CA ARG A 285 0.17 13.99 -5.51
C ARG A 285 -1.08 14.83 -5.39
N ALA A 286 -2.00 14.35 -4.56
CA ALA A 286 -3.31 14.95 -4.38
C ALA A 286 -3.22 16.35 -3.74
N ILE A 287 -2.14 16.64 -3.00
CA ILE A 287 -1.86 17.98 -2.49
C ILE A 287 -1.24 18.86 -3.58
N ALA A 288 -0.27 18.34 -4.33
CA ALA A 288 0.41 19.08 -5.39
C ALA A 288 -0.53 19.47 -6.55
N ASP A 289 -1.44 18.56 -6.94
CA ASP A 289 -2.42 18.79 -8.01
C ASP A 289 -3.68 19.58 -7.55
N GLY A 290 -3.78 19.91 -6.25
CA GLY A 290 -4.91 20.62 -5.67
C GLY A 290 -6.19 19.80 -5.51
N THR A 291 -6.15 18.47 -5.68
CA THR A 291 -7.28 17.56 -5.45
C THR A 291 -7.69 17.51 -3.98
N VAL A 292 -6.72 17.70 -3.07
CA VAL A 292 -6.95 17.93 -1.64
C VAL A 292 -7.28 19.40 -1.49
N GLY A 293 -8.47 19.69 -0.96
CA GLY A 293 -8.91 21.07 -0.74
C GLY A 293 -8.06 21.80 0.31
N PRO A 294 -8.38 23.08 0.60
CA PRO A 294 -7.66 23.87 1.60
C PRO A 294 -7.67 23.25 3.00
N TYR A 295 -8.59 22.33 3.27
CA TYR A 295 -8.77 21.72 4.57
C TYR A 295 -8.45 20.24 4.48
N TYR A 296 -7.27 19.91 4.96
CA TYR A 296 -6.90 18.54 5.25
C TYR A 296 -6.25 18.49 6.63
N VAL A 297 -6.46 17.37 7.32
CA VAL A 297 -5.82 17.11 8.60
C VAL A 297 -4.67 16.16 8.35
N LEU A 298 -3.47 16.55 8.81
CA LEU A 298 -2.33 15.65 8.90
C LEU A 298 -2.43 14.95 10.26
N LEU A 299 -2.40 13.63 10.29
CA LEU A 299 -2.37 12.84 11.52
C LEU A 299 -1.20 11.87 11.45
N ASP A 300 -0.38 11.85 12.50
CA ASP A 300 0.63 10.82 12.72
C ASP A 300 0.07 9.65 13.53
N GLU A 301 0.92 8.70 13.89
CA GLU A 301 0.58 7.52 14.68
C GLU A 301 0.01 7.87 16.07
N GLU A 302 0.36 9.02 16.65
CA GLU A 302 -0.21 9.53 17.89
C GLU A 302 -1.53 10.31 17.71
N GLY A 303 -1.98 10.51 16.47
CA GLY A 303 -3.17 11.29 16.16
C GLY A 303 -2.98 12.79 16.38
N ALA A 304 -1.72 13.26 16.36
CA ALA A 304 -1.38 14.62 16.75
C ALA A 304 -0.33 15.21 15.82
N PHE A 305 -0.76 15.82 14.71
CA PHE A 305 0.16 16.58 13.87
C PHE A 305 -0.12 18.08 13.85
N THR A 306 0.97 18.83 13.82
CA THR A 306 0.96 20.28 13.71
C THR A 306 0.68 20.70 12.26
N ARG A 307 -0.13 21.75 12.03
CA ARG A 307 -0.35 22.35 10.69
C ARG A 307 0.91 23.02 10.10
N ASP A 308 2.07 22.75 10.70
CA ASP A 308 3.35 23.41 10.47
C ASP A 308 4.19 22.76 9.36
N LEU A 309 3.63 21.84 8.55
CA LEU A 309 4.32 21.29 7.37
C LEU A 309 4.95 22.39 6.50
N TRP A 310 4.32 23.57 6.48
CA TRP A 310 4.72 24.75 5.70
C TRP A 310 5.25 25.92 6.55
N ARG A 311 5.60 25.73 7.83
CA ARG A 311 6.23 26.79 8.63
C ARG A 311 7.75 26.79 8.45
N GLY A 312 8.34 27.97 8.57
CA GLY A 312 9.80 28.18 8.47
C GLY A 312 10.28 28.29 7.03
N ASP A 313 11.37 27.58 6.73
CA ASP A 313 12.19 27.75 5.53
C ASP A 313 11.52 27.29 4.23
N THR A 314 10.33 26.69 4.32
CA THR A 314 9.52 26.24 3.17
C THR A 314 8.34 27.15 2.88
N SER A 315 8.31 28.34 3.50
CA SER A 315 7.25 29.34 3.29
C SER A 315 7.09 29.76 1.82
N GLY A 316 8.15 29.69 1.01
CA GLY A 316 8.10 29.92 -0.44
C GLY A 316 7.20 28.93 -1.19
N LEU A 317 7.08 27.68 -0.70
CA LEU A 317 6.22 26.67 -1.32
C LEU A 317 4.73 26.99 -1.21
N ARG A 318 4.34 27.90 -0.32
CA ARG A 318 2.94 28.33 -0.17
C ARG A 318 2.42 29.10 -1.38
N ALA A 319 3.31 29.57 -2.27
CA ALA A 319 2.91 30.16 -3.54
C ALA A 319 2.42 29.10 -4.55
N TYR A 320 2.85 27.84 -4.38
CA TYR A 320 2.60 26.74 -5.29
C TYR A 320 1.55 25.75 -4.74
N VAL A 321 1.52 25.58 -3.42
CA VAL A 321 0.63 24.63 -2.74
C VAL A 321 -0.18 25.35 -1.69
N GLN A 322 -1.48 25.07 -1.68
CA GLN A 322 -2.37 25.61 -0.67
C GLN A 322 -2.01 25.00 0.69
N ALA A 323 -1.53 25.85 1.60
CA ALA A 323 -1.29 25.43 2.97
C ALA A 323 -2.63 25.00 3.62
N PRO A 324 -2.63 23.98 4.50
CA PRO A 324 -3.81 23.59 5.25
C PRO A 324 -4.29 24.82 6.02
N ALA A 325 -5.55 25.14 5.84
CA ALA A 325 -6.16 26.34 6.39
C ALA A 325 -5.97 26.38 7.92
N SER A 326 -5.63 27.56 8.44
CA SER A 326 -5.48 27.79 9.89
C SER A 326 -6.82 28.02 10.58
N ALA A 327 -7.86 28.37 9.82
CA ALA A 327 -9.22 28.53 10.32
C ALA A 327 -9.87 27.16 10.58
N PRO A 328 -11.00 27.11 11.31
CA PRO A 328 -11.87 25.96 11.30
C PRO A 328 -12.38 25.67 9.87
N PRO A 329 -12.64 24.40 9.52
CA PRO A 329 -13.29 24.02 8.27
C PRO A 329 -14.63 24.75 8.10
N SER A 330 -14.83 25.30 6.91
CA SER A 330 -16.10 25.85 6.46
C SER A 330 -17.03 24.74 5.98
N SER A 331 -18.29 25.10 5.77
CA SER A 331 -19.31 24.18 5.33
C SER A 331 -19.04 23.55 3.94
N SER A 332 -18.25 24.20 3.09
CA SER A 332 -18.01 23.73 1.72
C SER A 332 -16.75 22.87 1.57
N ASP A 333 -16.00 22.65 2.65
CA ASP A 333 -14.69 22.02 2.56
C ASP A 333 -14.76 20.49 2.57
N ARG A 334 -13.99 19.85 1.69
CA ARG A 334 -13.91 18.39 1.64
C ARG A 334 -13.08 17.86 2.83
N PRO A 335 -13.56 16.84 3.56
CA PRO A 335 -12.82 16.23 4.67
C PRO A 335 -11.71 15.27 4.20
N ASP A 336 -10.55 15.78 3.77
CA ASP A 336 -9.40 14.90 3.53
C ASP A 336 -8.59 14.66 4.82
N VAL A 337 -8.30 13.40 5.12
CA VAL A 337 -7.39 12.99 6.17
C VAL A 337 -6.13 12.45 5.51
N VAL A 338 -4.99 13.03 5.85
CA VAL A 338 -3.68 12.53 5.41
C VAL A 338 -3.02 11.89 6.61
N VAL A 339 -2.67 10.61 6.47
CA VAL A 339 -2.02 9.83 7.53
C VAL A 339 -0.70 9.25 7.04
N GLY A 340 0.27 9.13 7.93
CA GLY A 340 1.58 8.55 7.68
C GLY A 340 2.37 8.53 8.98
N HIS A 341 3.55 7.90 9.00
CA HIS A 341 4.39 7.97 10.19
C HIS A 341 4.89 9.42 10.41
N SER A 342 5.03 9.86 11.65
CA SER A 342 5.46 11.20 12.05
C SER A 342 6.66 11.74 11.24
N ASP A 343 7.71 10.95 11.04
CA ASP A 343 8.87 11.34 10.22
C ASP A 343 8.55 11.40 8.71
N GLU A 344 7.74 10.48 8.20
CA GLU A 344 7.31 10.44 6.80
C GLU A 344 6.43 11.65 6.46
N VAL A 345 5.48 11.99 7.34
CA VAL A 345 4.59 13.14 7.15
C VAL A 345 5.37 14.45 7.32
N ARG A 346 6.35 14.54 8.23
CA ARG A 346 7.16 15.77 8.40
C ARG A 346 8.09 16.02 7.24
N TYR A 347 8.76 14.97 6.77
CA TYR A 347 9.90 15.12 5.88
C TYR A 347 9.59 14.61 4.47
N SER A 348 9.18 13.35 4.34
CA SER A 348 8.94 12.71 3.04
C SER A 348 7.78 13.36 2.30
N LEU A 349 6.66 13.64 2.96
CA LEU A 349 5.50 14.27 2.31
C LEU A 349 5.89 15.58 1.63
N ARG A 350 6.63 16.44 2.32
CA ARG A 350 7.11 17.70 1.75
C ARG A 350 8.01 17.47 0.54
N LEU A 351 8.98 16.55 0.63
CA LEU A 351 9.86 16.26 -0.49
C LEU A 351 9.12 15.69 -1.69
N HIS A 352 8.15 14.80 -1.48
CA HIS A 352 7.32 14.27 -2.55
C HIS A 352 6.45 15.35 -3.21
N ILE A 353 5.92 16.30 -2.42
CA ILE A 353 5.19 17.43 -3.01
C ILE A 353 6.13 18.30 -3.85
N ILE A 354 7.33 18.62 -3.35
CA ILE A 354 8.34 19.38 -4.12
C ILE A 354 8.68 18.64 -5.41
N ALA A 355 8.95 17.34 -5.33
CA ALA A 355 9.26 16.50 -6.48
C ALA A 355 8.15 16.53 -7.54
N GLU A 356 6.90 16.40 -7.11
CA GLU A 356 5.73 16.45 -7.99
C GLU A 356 5.58 17.82 -8.65
N LEU A 357 5.75 18.92 -7.92
CA LEU A 357 5.65 20.27 -8.50
C LEU A 357 6.77 20.55 -9.51
N LEU A 358 7.98 20.01 -9.27
CA LEU A 358 9.09 20.08 -10.20
C LEU A 358 8.80 19.28 -11.47
N ASP A 359 8.24 18.07 -11.35
CA ASP A 359 7.87 17.21 -12.48
C ASP A 359 6.76 17.85 -13.34
N GLN A 360 5.78 18.48 -12.69
CA GLN A 360 4.72 19.24 -13.35
C GLN A 360 5.20 20.56 -13.97
N GLY A 361 6.44 20.97 -13.73
CA GLY A 361 6.98 22.27 -14.17
C GLY A 361 6.33 23.48 -13.49
N VAL A 362 5.64 23.27 -12.36
CA VAL A 362 4.96 24.31 -11.58
C VAL A 362 5.95 25.04 -10.67
N LEU A 363 6.93 24.30 -10.12
CA LEU A 363 8.00 24.84 -9.27
C LEU A 363 9.30 24.91 -10.06
N ALA A 364 9.98 26.05 -10.01
CA ALA A 364 11.31 26.18 -10.60
C ALA A 364 12.38 25.61 -9.64
N PRO A 365 13.43 24.91 -10.12
CA PRO A 365 14.48 24.36 -9.26
C PRO A 365 15.15 25.39 -8.33
N GLU A 366 15.31 26.64 -8.80
CA GLU A 366 15.88 27.75 -8.04
C GLU A 366 15.01 28.22 -6.85
N ASP A 367 13.72 27.88 -6.84
CA ASP A 367 12.81 28.21 -5.74
C ASP A 367 12.84 27.16 -4.62
N VAL A 368 13.53 26.04 -4.84
CA VAL A 368 13.73 25.00 -3.82
C VAL A 368 14.92 25.40 -2.94
N PRO A 369 14.76 25.42 -1.60
CA PRO A 369 15.85 25.78 -0.69
C PRO A 369 17.13 24.95 -0.88
N ASP A 370 18.30 25.61 -0.92
CA ASP A 370 19.62 25.01 -1.14
C ASP A 370 19.92 23.79 -0.24
N TYR A 371 19.48 23.83 1.02
CA TYR A 371 19.72 22.75 1.97
C TYR A 371 18.90 21.48 1.68
N LEU A 372 17.89 21.57 0.81
CA LEU A 372 17.15 20.43 0.27
C LEU A 372 17.80 19.89 -0.99
N TRP A 373 18.91 20.46 -1.47
CA TRP A 373 19.71 19.91 -2.55
C TRP A 373 20.97 19.20 -2.03
N GLN A 374 21.31 18.07 -2.63
CA GLN A 374 22.54 17.31 -2.44
C GLN A 374 23.16 17.03 -3.80
N GLN A 375 24.48 17.16 -3.91
CA GLN A 375 25.18 16.71 -5.12
C GLN A 375 25.43 15.20 -5.04
N ASP A 376 25.10 14.49 -6.11
CA ASP A 376 25.49 13.09 -6.25
C ASP A 376 26.98 12.94 -6.59
N THR A 377 27.45 11.70 -6.73
CA THR A 377 28.84 11.40 -7.10
C THR A 377 29.23 11.89 -8.51
N GLY A 378 28.25 12.22 -9.35
CA GLY A 378 28.43 12.81 -10.68
C GLY A 378 28.39 14.34 -10.70
N GLY A 379 28.14 15.00 -9.56
CA GLY A 379 28.01 16.46 -9.46
C GLY A 379 26.62 17.00 -9.86
N GLU A 380 25.62 16.14 -10.07
CA GLU A 380 24.23 16.56 -10.27
C GLU A 380 23.57 16.92 -8.94
N ALA A 381 22.93 18.08 -8.87
CA ALA A 381 22.08 18.44 -7.74
C ALA A 381 20.82 17.55 -7.73
N ARG A 382 20.43 17.06 -6.56
CA ARG A 382 19.28 16.18 -6.31
C ARG A 382 18.60 16.57 -5.01
N LEU A 383 17.32 16.29 -4.84
CA LEU A 383 16.69 16.56 -3.55
C LEU A 383 17.31 15.64 -2.48
N VAL A 384 17.57 16.18 -1.28
CA VAL A 384 18.13 15.45 -0.14
C VAL A 384 17.23 14.27 0.20
N GLU A 385 17.87 13.14 0.46
CA GLU A 385 17.22 11.88 0.78
C GLU A 385 16.28 12.01 2.00
N ASN A 386 15.19 11.24 2.00
CA ASN A 386 14.50 10.94 3.25
C ASN A 386 15.34 10.00 4.12
N ARG A 387 14.88 9.74 5.35
CA ARG A 387 15.61 8.96 6.35
C ARG A 387 15.96 7.53 5.88
N THR A 388 15.32 7.03 4.81
CA THR A 388 15.54 5.71 4.20
C THR A 388 16.42 5.75 2.94
N GLY A 389 16.98 6.90 2.55
CA GLY A 389 17.85 7.00 1.37
C GLY A 389 17.08 7.08 0.04
N ALA A 390 15.77 7.41 0.04
CA ALA A 390 15.01 7.56 -1.20
C ALA A 390 15.46 8.82 -1.96
N ARG A 391 15.91 8.63 -3.19
CA ARG A 391 16.47 9.66 -4.07
C ARG A 391 15.36 10.21 -4.98
N VAL A 392 15.35 11.51 -5.28
CA VAL A 392 14.59 12.07 -6.41
C VAL A 392 15.57 12.75 -7.35
N THR A 393 15.66 12.27 -8.59
CA THR A 393 16.70 12.70 -9.54
C THR A 393 16.29 13.90 -10.40
N LEU A 394 17.19 14.88 -10.56
CA LEU A 394 17.02 16.06 -11.43
C LEU A 394 16.95 15.71 -12.93
N ALA A 395 17.44 14.55 -13.35
CA ALA A 395 17.40 14.10 -14.74
C ALA A 395 15.97 13.79 -15.22
N ALA A 396 15.11 13.25 -14.36
CA ALA A 396 13.68 13.07 -14.66
C ALA A 396 12.98 14.42 -14.87
N ILE A 397 13.28 15.38 -13.99
CA ILE A 397 12.79 16.77 -14.06
C ILE A 397 13.28 17.48 -15.34
N LYS A 398 14.55 17.32 -15.72
CA LYS A 398 15.10 17.91 -16.95
C LYS A 398 14.57 17.25 -18.22
N HIS A 399 14.28 15.95 -18.21
CA HIS A 399 13.67 15.27 -19.36
C HIS A 399 12.21 15.72 -19.58
N ALA A 400 11.46 15.98 -18.51
CA ALA A 400 10.12 16.57 -18.58
C ALA A 400 10.12 18.01 -19.11
N LEU A 401 11.14 18.80 -18.74
CA LEU A 401 11.30 20.19 -19.19
C LEU A 401 11.80 20.32 -20.64
N THR A 402 12.64 19.38 -21.11
CA THR A 402 13.16 19.40 -22.49
C THR A 402 12.23 18.76 -23.52
N SER A 403 11.29 17.90 -23.11
CA SER A 403 10.29 17.29 -24.00
C SER A 403 9.07 18.17 -24.31
N ASN A 404 8.90 19.29 -23.59
CA ASN A 404 7.91 20.33 -23.89
C ASN A 404 8.46 21.47 -24.77
N GLU A 405 9.74 21.41 -25.15
CA GLU A 405 10.37 22.31 -26.11
C GLU A 405 10.51 21.65 -27.49
N GLU A 406 9.41 21.15 -28.09
CA GLU A 406 9.34 21.11 -29.56
C GLU A 406 8.64 22.39 -30.06
N PRO A 407 9.29 23.15 -30.96
CA PRO A 407 8.74 24.39 -31.47
C PRO A 407 7.60 24.07 -32.43
N ASN A 408 6.45 24.72 -32.21
CA ASN A 408 5.50 24.98 -33.30
C ASN A 408 6.28 25.55 -34.49
N SER A 409 6.43 24.73 -35.53
CA SER A 409 6.81 25.16 -36.88
C SER A 409 5.60 25.15 -37.79
#